data_AF-A0A1H0BVM7-F1
#
_entry.id   AF-A0A1H0BVM7-F1
#
_cell.length_a   1.000
_cell.length_b   1.000
_cell.length_c   1.000
_cell.angle_alpha   90.00
_cell.angle_beta   90.00
_cell.angle_gamma   90.00
#
_symmetry.space_group_name_H-M   'P 1'
#
loop_
_entity.id
_entity.type
_entity.pdbx_description
1 polymer ?
#
loop_
_entity_poly.entity_id
_entity_poly.type
_entity_poly.pdbx_seq_one_letter_code
_entity_poly.pdbx_strand_id
1 'polypeptide(L)'
;MTMTASWLDEFPARLAELDDAHLRRQRRAVRPESGARLTVDGRSMLAFCSNDYLGLATHPALVQAACEGAQTYGVGAGASPLVSGHSEANAALERELAAFVGLPRALYFYAGYATNIGIVPALVGAGDAIFSDALNHACLIDGARLSRAKIHRYAHADLDALGRELAQSEAPRKLVISDAVFSMDGDSADIPALLALCERHDALLLLDDAHGFGVLGPQGRGSLAAAGLSGAQASRRVLYMATLGKAAGVAGAFVAGDEALVEWLLQKTRSYIFATAAPALLAGALRASLMVIEQDEWRRAHLQRLISRLRGGLAAGLEGSGWQLSYSQTAIQPLLIGANDQALAVMEGLRARGIWVPAIRPPTVPEGTARLRIALSAAHSEADVDQLVEALGALARQAV
;
A
#
# COMPACT_ATOMS: atom_id res chain seq x y z
N MET A 1 52.60 3.75 -13.72
CA MET A 1 51.27 3.14 -13.83
C MET A 1 50.29 4.03 -13.11
N THR A 2 49.48 4.78 -13.84
CA THR A 2 48.34 5.51 -13.28
C THR A 2 47.34 4.48 -12.78
N MET A 3 47.11 4.40 -11.48
CA MET A 3 46.00 3.61 -10.95
C MET A 3 44.72 4.25 -11.48
N THR A 4 44.01 3.53 -12.35
CA THR A 4 42.64 3.87 -12.74
C THR A 4 41.77 3.79 -11.49
N ALA A 5 41.10 4.89 -11.14
CA ALA A 5 40.17 4.93 -10.01
C ALA A 5 39.09 3.85 -10.17
N SER A 6 38.70 3.24 -9.05
CA SER A 6 37.63 2.23 -9.04
C SER A 6 36.29 2.94 -9.23
N TRP A 7 35.36 2.34 -9.99
CA TRP A 7 33.99 2.85 -10.06
C TRP A 7 33.30 2.84 -8.67
N LEU A 8 33.82 2.06 -7.71
CA LEU A 8 33.37 2.10 -6.31
C LEU A 8 33.69 3.43 -5.61
N ASP A 9 34.72 4.14 -6.09
CA ASP A 9 35.14 5.44 -5.53
C ASP A 9 34.16 6.56 -5.91
N GLU A 10 33.21 6.31 -6.83
CA GLU A 10 32.15 7.26 -7.20
C GLU A 10 31.05 7.37 -6.13
N PHE A 11 30.84 6.34 -5.29
CA PHE A 11 29.71 6.30 -4.37
C PHE A 11 29.69 7.43 -3.33
N PRO A 12 30.81 7.85 -2.71
CA PRO A 12 30.82 9.03 -1.84
C PRO A 12 30.32 10.30 -2.55
N ALA A 13 30.74 10.54 -3.80
CA ALA A 13 30.28 11.68 -4.59
C ALA A 13 28.78 11.58 -4.91
N ARG A 14 28.29 10.41 -5.31
CA ARG A 14 26.86 10.17 -5.55
C ARG A 14 26.00 10.31 -4.29
N LEU A 15 26.54 10.00 -3.11
CA LEU A 15 25.86 10.27 -1.84
C LEU A 15 25.84 11.78 -1.53
N ALA A 16 26.91 12.51 -1.84
CA ALA A 16 26.95 13.97 -1.71
C ALA A 16 25.94 14.64 -2.66
N GLU A 17 25.79 14.16 -3.89
CA GLU A 17 24.74 14.63 -4.82
C GLU A 17 23.32 14.45 -4.25
N LEU A 18 23.06 13.35 -3.53
CA LEU A 18 21.79 13.17 -2.82
C LEU A 18 21.64 14.12 -1.63
N ASP A 19 22.72 14.48 -0.95
CA ASP A 19 22.72 15.44 0.15
C ASP A 19 22.43 16.87 -0.38
N ASP A 20 23.12 17.28 -1.44
CA ASP A 20 22.95 18.58 -2.12
C ASP A 20 21.54 18.75 -2.71
N ALA A 21 20.95 17.67 -3.22
CA ALA A 21 19.57 17.66 -3.73
C ALA A 21 18.50 17.44 -2.64
N HIS A 22 18.88 17.31 -1.37
CA HIS A 22 18.00 17.00 -0.24
C HIS A 22 17.20 15.67 -0.40
N LEU A 23 17.79 14.69 -1.08
CA LEU A 23 17.18 13.39 -1.38
C LEU A 23 17.69 12.25 -0.48
N ARG A 24 18.79 12.42 0.25
CA ARG A 24 19.29 11.38 1.17
C ARG A 24 18.28 11.09 2.28
N ARG A 25 17.97 9.80 2.48
CA ARG A 25 17.02 9.32 3.50
C ARG A 25 17.78 8.70 4.67
N GLN A 26 17.30 8.92 5.88
CA GLN A 26 17.86 8.32 7.10
C GLN A 26 16.80 7.42 7.76
N ARG A 27 17.22 6.23 8.20
CA ARG A 27 16.37 5.33 8.98
C ARG A 27 16.32 5.81 10.43
N ARG A 28 15.17 5.64 11.07
CA ARG A 28 14.92 5.96 12.48
C ARG A 28 14.66 4.67 13.26
N ALA A 29 15.10 4.61 14.51
CA ALA A 29 14.70 3.53 15.41
C ALA A 29 13.36 3.90 16.04
N VAL A 30 12.37 3.00 15.91
CA VAL A 30 10.98 3.28 16.28
C VAL A 30 10.45 2.19 17.21
N ARG A 31 9.75 2.59 18.27
CA ARG A 31 9.02 1.69 19.16
C ARG A 31 7.58 2.19 19.33
N PRO A 32 6.55 1.34 19.19
CA PRO A 32 5.17 1.72 19.47
C PRO A 32 4.97 2.18 20.92
N GLU A 33 4.10 3.19 21.12
CA GLU A 33 3.56 3.60 22.42
C GLU A 33 2.03 3.37 22.42
N SER A 34 1.30 4.02 23.34
CA SER A 34 -0.16 3.98 23.35
C SER A 34 -0.76 4.87 22.25
N GLY A 35 -1.87 4.43 21.64
CA GLY A 35 -2.55 5.16 20.57
C GLY A 35 -1.66 5.33 19.33
N ALA A 36 -1.73 6.50 18.71
CA ALA A 36 -0.92 6.84 17.52
C ALA A 36 0.49 7.37 17.84
N ARG A 37 0.98 7.20 19.08
CA ARG A 37 2.32 7.69 19.46
C ARG A 37 3.40 6.64 19.24
N LEU A 38 4.60 7.11 18.90
CA LEU A 38 5.79 6.31 18.69
C LEU A 38 6.98 6.94 19.42
N THR A 39 7.81 6.13 20.09
CA THR A 39 9.15 6.57 20.48
C THR A 39 10.06 6.52 19.25
N VAL A 40 10.55 7.67 18.77
CA VAL A 40 11.43 7.82 17.60
C VAL A 40 12.78 8.35 18.06
N ASP A 41 13.85 7.57 17.89
CA ASP A 41 15.21 7.89 18.37
C ASP A 41 15.21 8.40 19.83
N GLY A 42 14.42 7.76 20.69
CA GLY A 42 14.29 8.11 22.12
C GLY A 42 13.32 9.25 22.44
N ARG A 43 12.62 9.84 21.47
CA ARG A 43 11.64 10.92 21.70
C ARG A 43 10.22 10.44 21.37
N SER A 44 9.26 10.67 22.28
CA SER A 44 7.85 10.38 21.99
C SER A 44 7.30 11.38 20.96
N MET A 45 6.73 10.87 19.88
CA MET A 45 6.15 11.63 18.79
C MET A 45 4.75 11.13 18.44
N LEU A 46 3.83 12.05 18.13
CA LEU A 46 2.53 11.72 17.56
C LEU A 46 2.68 11.48 16.06
N ALA A 47 2.34 10.27 15.58
CA ALA A 47 2.73 9.81 14.25
C ALA A 47 1.56 9.75 13.26
N PHE A 48 1.58 10.62 12.25
CA PHE A 48 0.66 10.58 11.11
C PHE A 48 1.35 10.00 9.87
N CYS A 49 2.13 8.94 10.07
CA CYS A 49 2.97 8.33 9.03
C CYS A 49 2.81 6.81 8.91
N SER A 50 2.06 6.21 9.84
CA SER A 50 1.84 4.76 9.85
C SER A 50 0.83 4.36 8.78
N ASN A 51 1.04 3.21 8.15
CA ASN A 51 0.02 2.58 7.30
C ASN A 51 -0.88 1.60 8.08
N ASP A 52 -0.73 1.50 9.40
CA ASP A 52 -1.66 0.76 10.27
C ASP A 52 -2.95 1.57 10.48
N TYR A 53 -3.78 1.61 9.45
CA TYR A 53 -4.98 2.47 9.39
C TYR A 53 -6.03 2.15 10.43
N LEU A 54 -6.05 0.92 10.96
CA LEU A 54 -7.03 0.48 11.95
C LEU A 54 -6.44 0.36 13.36
N GLY A 55 -5.14 0.60 13.52
CA GLY A 55 -4.45 0.50 14.80
C GLY A 55 -4.37 -0.95 15.30
N LEU A 56 -4.17 -1.91 14.38
CA LEU A 56 -4.17 -3.33 14.70
C LEU A 56 -2.78 -3.90 14.97
N ALA A 57 -1.70 -3.20 14.61
CA ALA A 57 -0.34 -3.75 14.71
C ALA A 57 0.08 -4.14 16.14
N THR A 58 -0.55 -3.55 17.15
CA THR A 58 -0.33 -3.86 18.57
C THR A 58 -1.59 -4.40 19.26
N HIS A 59 -2.59 -4.86 18.49
CA HIS A 59 -3.86 -5.30 19.04
C HIS A 59 -3.68 -6.58 19.91
N PRO A 60 -4.19 -6.62 21.15
CA PRO A 60 -3.94 -7.74 22.07
C PRO A 60 -4.31 -9.12 21.50
N ALA A 61 -5.43 -9.21 20.77
CA ALA A 61 -5.85 -10.48 20.16
C ALA A 61 -4.86 -10.99 19.09
N LEU A 62 -4.24 -10.10 18.33
CA LEU A 62 -3.26 -10.47 17.30
C LEU A 62 -1.95 -10.93 17.96
N VAL A 63 -1.51 -10.22 19.00
CA VAL A 63 -0.34 -10.60 19.78
C VAL A 63 -0.53 -11.98 20.41
N GLN A 64 -1.69 -12.23 21.02
CA GLN A 64 -2.01 -13.52 21.62
C GLN A 64 -2.02 -14.64 20.57
N ALA A 65 -2.67 -14.44 19.42
CA ALA A 65 -2.70 -15.42 18.34
C ALA A 65 -1.31 -15.70 17.74
N ALA A 66 -0.43 -14.68 17.68
CA ALA A 66 0.96 -14.86 17.28
C ALA A 66 1.74 -15.70 18.30
N CYS A 67 1.56 -15.45 19.60
CA CYS A 67 2.20 -16.24 20.67
C CYS A 67 1.77 -17.71 20.61
N GLU A 68 0.47 -17.97 20.45
CA GLU A 68 -0.06 -19.34 20.29
C GLU A 68 0.51 -20.01 19.04
N GLY A 69 0.52 -19.30 17.90
CA GLY A 69 1.10 -19.81 16.66
C GLY A 69 2.58 -20.15 16.81
N ALA A 70 3.35 -19.33 17.53
CA ALA A 70 4.76 -19.60 17.80
C ALA A 70 4.96 -20.81 18.74
N GLN A 71 4.07 -21.02 19.72
CA GLN A 71 4.11 -22.18 20.61
C GLN A 71 3.77 -23.48 19.87
N THR A 72 2.84 -23.45 18.92
CA THR A 72 2.41 -24.64 18.16
C THR A 72 3.36 -24.98 17.02
N TYR A 73 3.79 -24.00 16.23
CA TYR A 73 4.50 -24.23 14.96
C TYR A 73 5.96 -23.78 14.98
N GLY A 74 6.40 -23.11 16.05
CA GLY A 74 7.71 -22.43 16.08
C GLY A 74 7.72 -21.08 15.36
N VAL A 75 8.90 -20.46 15.33
CA VAL A 75 9.07 -19.08 14.83
C VAL A 75 9.28 -19.00 13.31
N GLY A 76 9.86 -20.04 12.70
CA GLY A 76 10.19 -20.06 11.27
C GLY A 76 9.45 -21.16 10.53
N ALA A 77 9.25 -20.99 9.21
CA ALA A 77 8.60 -22.00 8.37
C ALA A 77 9.53 -23.14 7.91
N GLY A 78 10.85 -22.98 8.04
CA GLY A 78 11.84 -24.04 7.77
C GLY A 78 12.07 -24.39 6.30
N ALA A 79 11.14 -24.10 5.38
CA ALA A 79 11.27 -24.34 3.94
C ALA A 79 10.36 -23.42 3.11
N SER A 80 10.38 -23.58 1.78
CA SER A 80 9.41 -22.93 0.89
C SER A 80 8.02 -23.56 1.01
N PRO A 81 6.95 -22.88 0.58
CA PRO A 81 5.59 -23.40 0.68
C PRO A 81 5.42 -24.76 -0.01
N LEU A 82 6.05 -24.97 -1.16
CA LEU A 82 5.91 -26.19 -1.97
C LEU A 82 6.71 -27.40 -1.48
N VAL A 83 7.58 -27.23 -0.47
CA VAL A 83 8.38 -28.33 0.08
C VAL A 83 7.78 -28.79 1.41
N SER A 84 7.89 -27.96 2.44
CA SER A 84 7.38 -28.27 3.77
C SER A 84 7.06 -27.03 4.62
N GLY A 85 7.10 -25.83 4.02
CA GLY A 85 6.91 -24.56 4.72
C GLY A 85 5.46 -24.10 4.82
N HIS A 86 4.53 -24.74 4.11
CA HIS A 86 3.12 -24.39 4.14
C HIS A 86 2.40 -25.11 5.30
N SER A 87 2.12 -24.37 6.38
CA SER A 87 1.47 -24.93 7.58
C SER A 87 -0.04 -25.02 7.46
N GLU A 88 -0.67 -25.79 8.35
CA GLU A 88 -2.14 -25.81 8.49
C GLU A 88 -2.73 -24.42 8.78
N ALA A 89 -1.99 -23.58 9.52
CA ALA A 89 -2.40 -22.20 9.79
C ALA A 89 -2.40 -21.33 8.52
N ASN A 90 -1.43 -21.53 7.62
CA ASN A 90 -1.40 -20.84 6.32
C ASN A 90 -2.59 -21.27 5.46
N ALA A 91 -2.87 -22.58 5.38
CA ALA A 91 -4.00 -23.11 4.63
C ALA A 91 -5.36 -22.62 5.19
N ALA A 92 -5.49 -22.51 6.51
CA ALA A 92 -6.67 -21.92 7.14
C ALA A 92 -6.84 -20.43 6.78
N LEU A 93 -5.75 -19.65 6.86
CA LEU A 93 -5.76 -18.24 6.49
C LEU A 93 -6.19 -18.05 5.03
N GLU A 94 -5.69 -18.85 4.08
CA GLU A 94 -6.07 -18.72 2.66
C GLU A 94 -7.57 -18.94 2.44
N ARG A 95 -8.17 -19.92 3.10
CA ARG A 95 -9.62 -20.14 3.05
C ARG A 95 -10.41 -18.96 3.64
N GLU A 96 -9.94 -18.44 4.77
CA GLU A 96 -10.59 -17.29 5.44
C GLU A 96 -10.45 -16.01 4.62
N LEU A 97 -9.31 -15.77 3.98
CA LEU A 97 -9.11 -14.64 3.07
C LEU A 97 -10.04 -14.72 1.87
N ALA A 98 -10.12 -15.89 1.21
CA ALA A 98 -11.02 -16.11 0.07
C ALA A 98 -12.48 -15.82 0.44
N ALA A 99 -12.93 -16.38 1.57
CA ALA A 99 -14.27 -16.13 2.11
C ALA A 99 -14.48 -14.65 2.47
N PHE A 100 -13.51 -14.00 3.11
CA PHE A 100 -13.60 -12.61 3.54
C PHE A 100 -13.79 -11.65 2.37
N VAL A 101 -13.01 -11.78 1.30
CA VAL A 101 -13.17 -10.93 0.09
C VAL A 101 -14.28 -11.41 -0.86
N GLY A 102 -14.89 -12.56 -0.58
CA GLY A 102 -15.93 -13.14 -1.41
C GLY A 102 -15.44 -13.55 -2.79
N LEU A 103 -14.24 -14.15 -2.87
CA LEU A 103 -13.65 -14.66 -4.12
C LEU A 103 -13.38 -16.16 -4.00
N PRO A 104 -13.39 -16.92 -5.12
CA PRO A 104 -13.35 -18.38 -5.08
C PRO A 104 -12.14 -18.98 -4.35
N ARG A 105 -10.95 -18.38 -4.53
CA ARG A 105 -9.72 -18.87 -3.93
C ARG A 105 -8.77 -17.72 -3.60
N ALA A 106 -7.94 -17.90 -2.58
CA ALA A 106 -6.83 -17.02 -2.25
C ALA A 106 -5.51 -17.79 -2.11
N LEU A 107 -4.40 -17.08 -2.27
CA LEU A 107 -3.03 -17.57 -2.08
C LEU A 107 -2.24 -16.54 -1.27
N TYR A 108 -1.64 -16.98 -0.16
CA TYR A 108 -0.93 -16.11 0.80
C TYR A 108 0.58 -16.07 0.52
N PHE A 109 1.14 -14.86 0.56
CA PHE A 109 2.55 -14.55 0.32
C PHE A 109 3.19 -13.85 1.51
N TYR A 110 4.48 -14.10 1.71
CA TYR A 110 5.26 -13.55 2.82
C TYR A 110 5.48 -12.03 2.80
N ALA A 111 5.38 -11.37 1.63
CA ALA A 111 5.58 -9.92 1.53
C ALA A 111 4.87 -9.31 0.32
N GLY A 112 4.20 -8.16 0.49
CA GLY A 112 3.39 -7.54 -0.57
C GLY A 112 4.17 -7.02 -1.79
N TYR A 113 5.33 -6.38 -1.58
CA TYR A 113 6.14 -5.90 -2.71
C TYR A 113 6.62 -7.06 -3.60
N ALA A 114 7.04 -8.16 -2.99
CA ALA A 114 7.50 -9.36 -3.70
C ALA A 114 6.35 -10.16 -4.37
N THR A 115 5.13 -10.05 -3.85
CA THR A 115 3.93 -10.62 -4.48
C THR A 115 3.72 -10.03 -5.87
N ASN A 116 3.56 -8.70 -5.98
CA ASN A 116 3.33 -8.05 -7.28
C ASN A 116 4.47 -8.27 -8.27
N ILE A 117 5.72 -8.16 -7.79
CA ILE A 117 6.91 -8.45 -8.60
C ILE A 117 6.89 -9.88 -9.17
N GLY A 118 6.35 -10.84 -8.42
CA GLY A 118 6.33 -12.24 -8.82
C GLY A 118 5.13 -12.65 -9.67
N ILE A 119 3.94 -12.13 -9.37
CA ILE A 119 2.70 -12.54 -10.07
C ILE A 119 2.60 -11.94 -11.47
N VAL A 120 3.07 -10.70 -11.69
CA VAL A 120 3.01 -10.06 -13.01
C VAL A 120 3.75 -10.88 -14.08
N PRO A 121 5.04 -11.25 -13.91
CA PRO A 121 5.74 -12.10 -14.88
C PRO A 121 5.25 -13.56 -14.91
N ALA A 122 4.42 -13.99 -13.95
CA ALA A 122 3.75 -15.30 -14.02
C ALA A 122 2.53 -15.26 -14.95
N LEU A 123 1.87 -14.12 -15.09
CA LEU A 123 0.65 -13.96 -15.91
C LEU A 123 0.96 -13.69 -17.39
N VAL A 124 1.95 -12.83 -17.64
CA VAL A 124 2.30 -12.33 -18.98
C VAL A 124 3.80 -12.33 -19.21
N GLY A 125 4.21 -12.40 -20.47
CA GLY A 125 5.60 -12.52 -20.91
C GLY A 125 5.88 -11.81 -22.23
N ALA A 126 7.03 -12.13 -22.84
CA ALA A 126 7.37 -11.64 -24.18
C ALA A 126 6.29 -12.01 -25.21
N GLY A 127 5.84 -11.03 -26.00
CA GLY A 127 4.74 -11.18 -26.96
C GLY A 127 3.37 -10.75 -26.42
N ASP A 128 3.22 -10.61 -25.11
CA ASP A 128 1.99 -10.10 -24.48
C ASP A 128 2.04 -8.58 -24.24
N ALA A 129 0.94 -8.01 -23.74
CA ALA A 129 0.84 -6.59 -23.41
C ALA A 129 0.41 -6.34 -21.96
N ILE A 130 1.02 -5.32 -21.35
CA ILE A 130 0.63 -4.75 -20.05
C ILE A 130 0.16 -3.32 -20.26
N PHE A 131 -0.93 -2.94 -19.61
CA PHE A 131 -1.45 -1.57 -19.57
C PHE A 131 -1.36 -1.06 -18.13
N SER A 132 -0.58 -0.01 -17.90
CA SER A 132 -0.19 0.43 -16.57
C SER A 132 -0.51 1.91 -16.37
N ASP A 133 -1.34 2.20 -15.36
CA ASP A 133 -1.53 3.55 -14.86
C ASP A 133 -0.17 4.18 -14.49
N ALA A 134 0.00 5.46 -14.86
CA ALA A 134 1.25 6.18 -14.67
C ALA A 134 1.71 6.32 -13.22
N LEU A 135 0.79 6.22 -12.24
CA LEU A 135 1.06 6.36 -10.81
C LEU A 135 1.05 5.04 -10.03
N ASN A 136 0.96 3.91 -10.72
CA ASN A 136 1.04 2.59 -10.10
C ASN A 136 2.23 2.45 -9.14
N HIS A 137 2.02 1.70 -8.07
CA HIS A 137 3.09 1.46 -7.10
C HIS A 137 4.30 0.78 -7.75
N ALA A 138 5.49 1.06 -7.21
CA ALA A 138 6.76 0.58 -7.77
C ALA A 138 6.81 -0.95 -7.97
N CYS A 139 6.15 -1.74 -7.11
CA CYS A 139 6.12 -3.20 -7.27
C CYS A 139 5.38 -3.67 -8.53
N LEU A 140 4.34 -2.94 -8.98
CA LEU A 140 3.65 -3.23 -10.23
C LEU A 140 4.52 -2.83 -11.42
N ILE A 141 5.17 -1.66 -11.35
CA ILE A 141 6.11 -1.19 -12.38
C ILE A 141 7.28 -2.17 -12.54
N ASP A 142 7.87 -2.61 -11.44
CA ASP A 142 9.02 -3.52 -11.46
C ASP A 142 8.60 -4.93 -11.89
N GLY A 143 7.41 -5.40 -11.48
CA GLY A 143 6.81 -6.63 -12.00
C GLY A 143 6.59 -6.58 -13.52
N ALA A 144 6.07 -5.45 -14.03
CA ALA A 144 5.88 -5.24 -15.46
C ALA A 144 7.20 -5.27 -16.22
N ARG A 145 8.25 -4.61 -15.71
CA ARG A 145 9.61 -4.66 -16.29
C ARG A 145 10.17 -6.09 -16.33
N LEU A 146 9.96 -6.88 -15.28
CA LEU A 146 10.43 -8.26 -15.21
C LEU A 146 9.69 -9.21 -16.16
N SER A 147 8.44 -8.91 -16.53
CA SER A 147 7.64 -9.74 -17.43
C SER A 147 8.20 -9.85 -18.85
N ARG A 148 8.90 -8.81 -19.33
CA ARG A 148 9.28 -8.64 -20.76
C ARG A 148 8.09 -8.50 -21.73
N ALA A 149 6.87 -8.33 -21.22
CA ALA A 149 5.73 -7.94 -22.03
C ALA A 149 5.90 -6.51 -22.57
N LYS A 150 5.17 -6.15 -23.63
CA LYS A 150 5.11 -4.77 -24.11
C LYS A 150 4.32 -3.92 -23.12
N ILE A 151 4.96 -2.90 -22.55
CA ILE A 151 4.35 -2.04 -21.54
C ILE A 151 3.76 -0.79 -22.21
N HIS A 152 2.45 -0.61 -22.06
CA HIS A 152 1.69 0.57 -22.46
C HIS A 152 1.38 1.37 -21.19
N ARG A 153 2.06 2.51 -21.01
CA ARG A 153 1.81 3.40 -19.87
C ARG A 153 0.85 4.50 -20.31
N TYR A 154 -0.28 4.64 -19.60
CA TYR A 154 -1.27 5.69 -19.86
C TYR A 154 -1.30 6.69 -18.69
N ALA A 155 -1.81 7.90 -18.96
CA ALA A 155 -1.94 8.94 -17.94
C ALA A 155 -2.86 8.48 -16.80
N HIS A 156 -2.60 8.96 -15.58
CA HIS A 156 -3.33 8.53 -14.40
C HIS A 156 -4.85 8.72 -14.56
N ALA A 157 -5.61 7.66 -14.29
CA ALA A 157 -7.07 7.60 -14.43
C ALA A 157 -7.63 7.92 -15.84
N ASP A 158 -6.80 7.96 -16.89
CA ASP A 158 -7.24 8.20 -18.28
C ASP A 158 -7.79 6.92 -18.92
N LEU A 159 -9.05 6.60 -18.58
CA LEU A 159 -9.76 5.43 -19.08
C LEU A 159 -9.99 5.46 -20.60
N ASP A 160 -10.08 6.65 -21.19
CA ASP A 160 -10.22 6.79 -22.64
C ASP A 160 -8.93 6.41 -23.36
N ALA A 161 -7.77 6.83 -22.84
CA ALA A 161 -6.47 6.38 -23.34
C ALA A 161 -6.29 4.88 -23.17
N LEU A 162 -6.61 4.34 -21.98
CA LEU A 162 -6.58 2.88 -21.75
C LEU A 162 -7.44 2.12 -22.76
N GLY A 163 -8.67 2.58 -23.01
CA GLY A 163 -9.58 1.98 -23.98
C GLY A 163 -9.02 1.99 -25.41
N ARG A 164 -8.41 3.10 -25.85
CA ARG A 164 -7.75 3.19 -27.17
C ARG A 164 -6.57 2.23 -27.28
N GLU A 165 -5.71 2.16 -26.28
CA GLU A 165 -4.54 1.27 -26.25
C GLU A 165 -4.97 -0.22 -26.25
N LEU A 166 -6.00 -0.58 -25.49
CA LEU A 166 -6.55 -1.94 -25.45
C LEU A 166 -7.14 -2.37 -26.80
N ALA A 167 -7.82 -1.45 -27.49
CA ALA A 167 -8.42 -1.69 -28.80
C ALA A 167 -7.38 -1.88 -29.91
N GLN A 168 -6.25 -1.18 -29.82
CA GLN A 168 -5.16 -1.27 -30.81
C GLN A 168 -4.22 -2.47 -30.57
N SER A 169 -4.27 -3.09 -29.40
CA SER A 169 -3.38 -4.19 -29.05
C SER A 169 -3.81 -5.51 -29.68
N GLU A 170 -2.92 -6.10 -30.47
CA GLU A 170 -3.05 -7.44 -31.05
C GLU A 170 -2.44 -8.53 -30.16
N ALA A 171 -1.96 -8.17 -28.95
CA ALA A 171 -1.34 -9.13 -28.04
C ALA A 171 -2.34 -10.23 -27.63
N PRO A 172 -1.92 -11.51 -27.61
CA PRO A 172 -2.79 -12.64 -27.28
C PRO A 172 -3.20 -12.65 -25.80
N ARG A 173 -2.38 -12.06 -24.92
CA ARG A 173 -2.73 -11.84 -23.51
C ARG A 173 -2.53 -10.37 -23.17
N LYS A 174 -3.51 -9.82 -22.46
CA LYS A 174 -3.56 -8.42 -22.03
C LYS A 174 -3.76 -8.35 -20.53
N LEU A 175 -2.87 -7.64 -19.84
CA LEU A 175 -2.95 -7.43 -18.40
C LEU A 175 -3.06 -5.93 -18.11
N VAL A 176 -4.17 -5.50 -17.51
CA VAL A 176 -4.31 -4.16 -16.94
C VAL A 176 -3.88 -4.23 -15.48
N ILE A 177 -2.96 -3.34 -15.07
CA ILE A 177 -2.51 -3.22 -13.67
C ILE A 177 -2.88 -1.84 -13.12
N SER A 178 -3.50 -1.83 -11.95
CA SER A 178 -3.85 -0.60 -11.23
C SER A 178 -3.75 -0.80 -9.73
N ASP A 179 -3.20 0.19 -9.01
CA ASP A 179 -3.55 0.42 -7.61
C ASP A 179 -5.07 0.69 -7.53
N ALA A 180 -5.73 0.20 -6.48
CA ALA A 180 -7.12 0.52 -6.18
C ALA A 180 -7.25 1.87 -5.45
N VAL A 181 -6.29 2.16 -4.57
CA VAL A 181 -6.12 3.43 -3.86
C VAL A 181 -4.66 3.84 -3.98
N PHE A 182 -4.41 4.99 -4.60
CA PHE A 182 -3.05 5.44 -4.92
C PHE A 182 -2.36 6.02 -3.69
N SER A 183 -1.18 5.49 -3.40
CA SER A 183 -0.52 5.69 -2.11
C SER A 183 -0.15 7.14 -1.78
N MET A 184 0.09 7.99 -2.79
CA MET A 184 0.61 9.37 -2.61
C MET A 184 -0.47 10.44 -2.72
N ASP A 185 -1.57 10.14 -3.41
CA ASP A 185 -2.67 11.06 -3.70
C ASP A 185 -3.94 10.70 -2.91
N GLY A 186 -4.08 9.43 -2.50
CA GLY A 186 -5.19 8.95 -1.67
C GLY A 186 -6.52 8.84 -2.41
N ASP A 187 -6.53 9.12 -3.70
CA ASP A 187 -7.64 8.88 -4.62
C ASP A 187 -7.76 7.39 -4.97
N SER A 188 -8.89 7.03 -5.57
CA SER A 188 -9.27 5.66 -5.87
C SER A 188 -9.52 5.47 -7.37
N ALA A 189 -9.13 4.31 -7.90
CA ALA A 189 -9.43 3.93 -9.27
C ALA A 189 -10.94 3.69 -9.48
N ASP A 190 -11.43 4.00 -10.68
CA ASP A 190 -12.77 3.60 -11.12
C ASP A 190 -12.78 2.11 -11.50
N ILE A 191 -12.88 1.26 -10.47
CA ILE A 191 -12.82 -0.21 -10.61
C ILE A 191 -13.89 -0.75 -11.56
N PRO A 192 -15.18 -0.34 -11.47
CA PRO A 192 -16.20 -0.77 -12.44
C PRO A 192 -15.84 -0.44 -13.89
N ALA A 193 -15.35 0.78 -14.16
CA ALA A 193 -14.99 1.17 -15.53
C ALA A 193 -13.74 0.42 -16.04
N LEU A 194 -12.73 0.21 -15.18
CA LEU A 194 -11.56 -0.62 -15.49
C LEU A 194 -11.97 -2.05 -15.86
N LEU A 195 -12.84 -2.67 -15.06
CA LEU A 195 -13.34 -4.02 -15.33
C LEU A 195 -14.13 -4.07 -16.65
N ALA A 196 -15.00 -3.09 -16.91
CA ALA A 196 -15.78 -3.03 -18.14
C ALA A 196 -14.88 -2.94 -19.39
N LEU A 197 -13.76 -2.21 -19.32
CA LEU A 197 -12.76 -2.18 -20.39
C LEU A 197 -12.06 -3.54 -20.54
N CYS A 198 -11.69 -4.19 -19.43
CA CYS A 198 -11.06 -5.51 -19.45
C CYS A 198 -11.99 -6.57 -20.06
N GLU A 199 -13.27 -6.55 -19.73
CA GLU A 199 -14.27 -7.46 -20.29
C GLU A 199 -14.47 -7.24 -21.79
N ARG A 200 -14.55 -5.97 -22.24
CA ARG A 200 -14.71 -5.60 -23.64
C ARG A 200 -13.54 -6.04 -24.53
N HIS A 201 -12.32 -5.98 -24.00
CA HIS A 201 -11.09 -6.17 -24.78
C HIS A 201 -10.35 -7.47 -24.48
N ASP A 202 -10.98 -8.40 -23.76
CA ASP A 202 -10.40 -9.69 -23.33
C ASP A 202 -9.08 -9.52 -22.56
N ALA A 203 -9.08 -8.64 -21.56
CA ALA A 203 -7.95 -8.44 -20.65
C ALA A 203 -8.25 -9.01 -19.24
N LEU A 204 -7.18 -9.25 -18.48
CA LEU A 204 -7.21 -9.51 -17.05
C LEU A 204 -6.90 -8.21 -16.31
N LEU A 205 -7.67 -7.89 -15.26
CA LEU A 205 -7.37 -6.81 -14.33
C LEU A 205 -6.65 -7.37 -13.10
N LEU A 206 -5.40 -6.95 -12.87
CA LEU A 206 -4.73 -7.09 -11.59
C LEU A 206 -4.91 -5.80 -10.80
N LEU A 207 -5.70 -5.88 -9.73
CA LEU A 207 -6.05 -4.76 -8.86
C LEU A 207 -5.28 -4.86 -7.54
N ASP A 208 -4.35 -3.93 -7.28
CA ASP A 208 -3.61 -3.83 -6.02
C ASP A 208 -4.36 -2.96 -5.02
N ASP A 209 -5.03 -3.60 -4.06
CA ASP A 209 -5.80 -2.95 -3.01
C ASP A 209 -5.05 -2.83 -1.68
N ALA A 210 -3.74 -2.57 -1.75
CA ALA A 210 -2.93 -2.46 -0.55
C ALA A 210 -3.41 -1.34 0.40
N HIS A 211 -4.06 -0.29 -0.11
CA HIS A 211 -4.51 0.84 0.70
C HIS A 211 -6.01 0.88 0.99
N GLY A 212 -6.83 0.03 0.35
CA GLY A 212 -8.26 -0.08 0.64
C GLY A 212 -8.66 -1.30 1.46
N PHE A 213 -7.93 -2.42 1.38
CA PHE A 213 -8.22 -3.62 2.18
C PHE A 213 -8.27 -3.30 3.69
N GLY A 214 -9.29 -3.82 4.39
CA GLY A 214 -9.58 -3.55 5.80
C GLY A 214 -10.35 -2.25 6.06
N VAL A 215 -10.22 -1.25 5.19
CA VAL A 215 -10.76 0.10 5.38
C VAL A 215 -12.02 0.34 4.56
N LEU A 216 -11.98 0.02 3.27
CA LEU A 216 -13.04 0.29 2.32
C LEU A 216 -14.00 -0.89 2.20
N GLY A 217 -15.21 -0.59 1.70
CA GLY A 217 -16.25 -1.58 1.47
C GLY A 217 -16.96 -2.04 2.75
N PRO A 218 -18.07 -2.78 2.58
CA PRO A 218 -18.80 -3.34 3.71
C PRO A 218 -17.86 -4.21 4.55
N GLN A 219 -17.92 -4.05 5.87
CA GLN A 219 -17.10 -4.80 6.84
C GLN A 219 -15.58 -4.73 6.60
N GLY A 220 -15.09 -3.75 5.82
CA GLY A 220 -13.66 -3.63 5.50
C GLY A 220 -13.15 -4.64 4.46
N ARG A 221 -14.04 -5.21 3.63
CA ARG A 221 -13.69 -6.22 2.61
C ARG A 221 -12.85 -5.69 1.45
N GLY A 222 -12.56 -4.40 1.41
CA GLY A 222 -11.70 -3.76 0.43
C GLY A 222 -12.45 -3.05 -0.70
N SER A 223 -11.66 -2.44 -1.59
CA SER A 223 -12.12 -1.60 -2.70
C SER A 223 -12.95 -2.36 -3.72
N LEU A 224 -12.66 -3.65 -3.96
CA LEU A 224 -13.46 -4.47 -4.87
C LEU A 224 -14.88 -4.68 -4.35
N ALA A 225 -15.03 -4.94 -3.04
CA ALA A 225 -16.33 -5.04 -2.39
C ALA A 225 -17.03 -3.67 -2.32
N ALA A 226 -16.28 -2.58 -2.11
CA ALA A 226 -16.81 -1.21 -2.18
C ALA A 226 -17.40 -0.88 -3.56
N ALA A 227 -16.80 -1.42 -4.63
CA ALA A 227 -17.29 -1.31 -6.00
C ALA A 227 -18.44 -2.27 -6.33
N GLY A 228 -18.87 -3.13 -5.39
CA GLY A 228 -19.94 -4.09 -5.58
C GLY A 228 -19.55 -5.33 -6.42
N LEU A 229 -18.26 -5.59 -6.60
CA LEU A 229 -17.73 -6.64 -7.50
C LEU A 229 -17.17 -7.85 -6.74
N SER A 230 -17.86 -8.25 -5.67
CA SER A 230 -17.50 -9.41 -4.83
C SER A 230 -18.66 -10.41 -4.74
N GLY A 231 -18.39 -11.65 -4.33
CA GLY A 231 -19.41 -12.69 -4.19
C GLY A 231 -20.04 -13.04 -5.53
N ALA A 232 -21.38 -13.01 -5.62
CA ALA A 232 -22.10 -13.33 -6.86
C ALA A 232 -21.83 -12.36 -8.03
N GLN A 233 -21.29 -11.16 -7.75
CA GLN A 233 -20.91 -10.16 -8.76
C GLN A 233 -19.41 -10.17 -9.07
N ALA A 234 -18.65 -11.11 -8.48
CA ALA A 234 -17.23 -11.24 -8.78
C ALA A 234 -17.01 -11.65 -10.24
N SER A 235 -16.07 -10.99 -10.91
CA SER A 235 -15.68 -11.34 -12.28
C SER A 235 -14.41 -12.18 -12.27
N ARG A 236 -14.38 -13.26 -13.06
CA ARG A 236 -13.18 -14.08 -13.28
C ARG A 236 -12.04 -13.32 -13.96
N ARG A 237 -12.30 -12.11 -14.47
CA ARG A 237 -11.31 -11.21 -15.06
C ARG A 237 -10.65 -10.28 -14.05
N VAL A 238 -10.87 -10.50 -12.75
CA VAL A 238 -10.18 -9.76 -11.69
C VAL A 238 -9.28 -10.72 -10.91
N LEU A 239 -8.01 -10.35 -10.82
CA LEU A 239 -7.08 -10.83 -9.81
C LEU A 239 -6.94 -9.75 -8.75
N TYR A 240 -7.54 -9.96 -7.59
CA TYR A 240 -7.46 -9.05 -6.47
C TYR A 240 -6.19 -9.32 -5.68
N MET A 241 -5.38 -8.31 -5.44
CA MET A 241 -4.21 -8.37 -4.56
C MET A 241 -4.43 -7.42 -3.39
N ALA A 242 -4.07 -7.84 -2.17
CA ALA A 242 -4.02 -6.92 -1.04
C ALA A 242 -2.85 -7.23 -0.12
N THR A 243 -2.25 -6.17 0.44
CA THR A 243 -1.23 -6.32 1.49
C THR A 243 -1.86 -6.46 2.86
N LEU A 244 -1.19 -7.25 3.70
CA LEU A 244 -1.58 -7.52 5.07
C LEU A 244 -0.66 -6.81 6.10
N GLY A 245 0.32 -6.04 5.61
CA GLY A 245 1.23 -5.22 6.43
C GLY A 245 0.78 -3.77 6.65
N LYS A 246 -0.50 -3.46 6.38
CA LYS A 246 -1.09 -2.13 6.55
C LYS A 246 -2.29 -2.19 7.50
N ALA A 247 -3.52 -2.04 7.02
CA ALA A 247 -4.72 -2.07 7.87
C ALA A 247 -4.88 -3.37 8.68
N ALA A 248 -4.39 -4.50 8.17
CA ALA A 248 -4.41 -5.78 8.88
C ALA A 248 -3.34 -5.90 9.98
N GLY A 249 -2.40 -4.97 10.09
CA GLY A 249 -1.49 -4.87 11.23
C GLY A 249 -0.42 -5.96 11.35
N VAL A 250 -0.21 -6.82 10.35
CA VAL A 250 0.77 -7.91 10.44
C VAL A 250 1.81 -7.77 9.33
N ALA A 251 1.84 -8.69 8.36
CA ALA A 251 2.80 -8.72 7.28
C ALA A 251 2.28 -9.63 6.16
N GLY A 252 2.92 -9.55 4.99
CA GLY A 252 2.54 -10.35 3.84
C GLY A 252 1.52 -9.69 2.93
N ALA A 253 0.99 -10.49 2.03
CA ALA A 253 -0.06 -10.13 1.09
C ALA A 253 -0.76 -11.39 0.61
N PHE A 254 -1.90 -11.24 -0.05
CA PHE A 254 -2.54 -12.33 -0.74
C PHE A 254 -3.02 -11.89 -2.11
N VAL A 255 -3.23 -12.86 -2.98
CA VAL A 255 -4.05 -12.69 -4.17
C VAL A 255 -5.29 -13.55 -4.05
N ALA A 256 -6.39 -13.12 -4.65
CA ALA A 256 -7.62 -13.87 -4.70
C ALA A 256 -8.34 -13.64 -6.04
N GLY A 257 -9.05 -14.66 -6.51
CA GLY A 257 -9.72 -14.63 -7.81
C GLY A 257 -10.18 -16.02 -8.25
N ASP A 258 -10.28 -16.20 -9.57
CA ASP A 258 -10.63 -17.48 -10.18
C ASP A 258 -9.70 -18.62 -9.73
N GLU A 259 -10.27 -19.80 -9.51
CA GLU A 259 -9.56 -20.95 -8.92
C GLU A 259 -8.38 -21.41 -9.78
N ALA A 260 -8.55 -21.48 -11.11
CA ALA A 260 -7.50 -21.88 -12.03
C ALA A 260 -6.43 -20.81 -12.18
N LEU A 261 -6.83 -19.53 -12.10
CA LEU A 261 -5.90 -18.40 -12.11
C LEU A 261 -5.00 -18.41 -10.86
N VAL A 262 -5.58 -18.62 -9.68
CA VAL A 262 -4.81 -18.69 -8.42
C VAL A 262 -3.93 -19.94 -8.40
N GLU A 263 -4.40 -21.07 -8.93
CA GLU A 263 -3.57 -22.28 -9.09
C GLU A 263 -2.36 -22.00 -9.98
N TRP A 264 -2.57 -21.34 -11.12
CA TRP A 264 -1.48 -20.98 -12.01
C TRP A 264 -0.41 -20.14 -11.30
N LEU A 265 -0.83 -19.17 -10.48
CA LEU A 265 0.10 -18.35 -9.71
C LEU A 265 0.89 -19.17 -8.69
N LEU A 266 0.27 -20.11 -7.98
CA LEU A 266 0.96 -21.04 -7.08
C LEU A 266 2.06 -21.81 -7.83
N GLN A 267 1.74 -22.29 -9.03
CA GLN A 267 2.64 -23.12 -9.84
C GLN A 267 3.77 -22.34 -10.56
N LYS A 268 3.60 -21.03 -10.78
CA LYS A 268 4.52 -20.23 -11.63
C LYS A 268 5.20 -19.06 -10.94
N THR A 269 4.69 -18.60 -9.80
CA THR A 269 5.24 -17.41 -9.14
C THR A 269 6.57 -17.72 -8.47
N ARG A 270 7.67 -17.29 -9.08
CA ARG A 270 9.03 -17.57 -8.60
C ARG A 270 9.29 -17.06 -7.17
N SER A 271 8.76 -15.88 -6.82
CA SER A 271 8.89 -15.33 -5.47
C SER A 271 8.12 -16.13 -4.42
N TYR A 272 7.18 -17.01 -4.82
CA TYR A 272 6.54 -17.97 -3.92
C TYR A 272 7.31 -19.29 -3.86
N ILE A 273 7.69 -19.84 -5.01
CA ILE A 273 8.33 -21.16 -5.15
C ILE A 273 9.71 -21.20 -4.48
N PHE A 274 10.51 -20.14 -4.67
CA PHE A 274 11.93 -20.11 -4.27
C PHE A 274 12.20 -19.31 -2.99
N ALA A 275 11.15 -18.84 -2.31
CA ALA A 275 11.27 -18.15 -1.02
C ALA A 275 10.82 -19.07 0.12
N THR A 276 11.38 -18.86 1.31
CA THR A 276 10.86 -19.47 2.54
C THR A 276 9.42 -18.97 2.77
N ALA A 277 8.53 -19.87 3.18
CA ALA A 277 7.16 -19.52 3.49
C ALA A 277 7.06 -18.53 4.67
N ALA A 278 5.96 -17.78 4.72
CA ALA A 278 5.67 -16.91 5.85
C ALA A 278 5.44 -17.75 7.12
N PRO A 279 6.05 -17.40 8.27
CA PRO A 279 5.84 -18.11 9.53
C PRO A 279 4.36 -18.27 9.91
N ALA A 280 4.01 -19.45 10.43
CA ALA A 280 2.65 -19.79 10.84
C ALA A 280 2.07 -18.85 11.91
N LEU A 281 2.93 -18.27 12.77
CA LEU A 281 2.52 -17.26 13.75
C LEU A 281 1.87 -16.02 13.11
N LEU A 282 2.32 -15.63 11.91
CA LEU A 282 1.73 -14.52 11.17
C LEU A 282 0.36 -14.91 10.65
N ALA A 283 0.18 -16.16 10.22
CA ALA A 283 -1.13 -16.65 9.81
C ALA A 283 -2.12 -16.64 10.98
N GLY A 284 -1.72 -17.10 12.17
CA GLY A 284 -2.54 -16.99 13.38
C GLY A 284 -2.96 -15.55 13.69
N ALA A 285 -2.01 -14.62 13.69
CA ALA A 285 -2.29 -13.19 13.90
C ALA A 285 -3.23 -12.62 12.82
N LEU A 286 -3.04 -12.98 11.55
CA LEU A 286 -3.86 -12.48 10.45
C LEU A 286 -5.29 -12.98 10.53
N ARG A 287 -5.52 -14.23 10.92
CA ARG A 287 -6.86 -14.78 11.15
C ARG A 287 -7.60 -13.99 12.25
N ALA A 288 -6.92 -13.71 13.36
CA ALA A 288 -7.46 -12.82 14.39
C ALA A 288 -7.71 -11.40 13.87
N SER A 289 -6.84 -10.88 13.00
CA SER A 289 -6.99 -9.58 12.35
C SER A 289 -8.24 -9.52 11.47
N LEU A 290 -8.50 -10.54 10.64
CA LEU A 290 -9.71 -10.59 9.80
C LEU A 290 -10.98 -10.52 10.65
N MET A 291 -11.04 -11.25 11.78
CA MET A 291 -12.17 -11.19 12.70
C MET A 291 -12.36 -9.78 13.28
N VAL A 292 -11.28 -9.12 13.71
CA VAL A 292 -11.34 -7.75 14.24
C VAL A 292 -11.76 -6.76 13.15
N ILE A 293 -11.22 -6.87 11.93
CA ILE A 293 -11.63 -6.04 10.80
C ILE A 293 -13.13 -6.21 10.54
N GLU A 294 -13.64 -7.43 10.47
CA GLU A 294 -15.05 -7.68 10.19
C GLU A 294 -15.97 -7.08 11.26
N GLN A 295 -15.62 -7.26 12.54
CA GLN A 295 -16.48 -6.94 13.69
C GLN A 295 -16.36 -5.48 14.18
N ASP A 296 -15.15 -4.90 14.17
CA ASP A 296 -14.89 -3.56 14.71
C ASP A 296 -15.24 -2.46 13.71
N GLU A 297 -16.51 -2.38 13.30
CA GLU A 297 -17.01 -1.31 12.42
C GLU A 297 -16.74 0.09 12.97
N TRP A 298 -16.69 0.21 14.30
CA TRP A 298 -16.39 1.46 14.99
C TRP A 298 -15.06 2.08 14.59
N ARG A 299 -14.03 1.28 14.24
CA ARG A 299 -12.70 1.76 13.82
C ARG A 299 -12.78 2.52 12.50
N ARG A 300 -13.49 1.94 11.52
CA ARG A 300 -13.73 2.58 10.22
C ARG A 300 -14.58 3.84 10.37
N ALA A 301 -15.66 3.76 11.15
CA ALA A 301 -16.50 4.94 11.42
C ALA A 301 -15.70 6.05 12.12
N HIS A 302 -14.83 5.69 13.05
CA HIS A 302 -13.95 6.64 13.73
C HIS A 302 -12.95 7.27 12.77
N LEU A 303 -12.25 6.47 11.96
CA LEU A 303 -11.33 6.94 10.95
C LEU A 303 -11.99 7.95 9.99
N GLN A 304 -13.23 7.69 9.56
CA GLN A 304 -13.99 8.62 8.72
C GLN A 304 -14.31 9.94 9.43
N ARG A 305 -14.61 9.91 10.74
CA ARG A 305 -14.76 11.14 11.54
C ARG A 305 -13.44 11.91 11.62
N LEU A 306 -12.31 11.23 11.82
CA LEU A 306 -10.98 11.85 11.86
C LEU A 306 -10.61 12.48 10.52
N ILE A 307 -10.90 11.81 9.39
CA ILE A 307 -10.72 12.37 8.04
C ILE A 307 -11.54 13.65 7.88
N SER A 308 -12.84 13.59 8.23
CA SER A 308 -13.74 14.75 8.13
C SER A 308 -13.25 15.91 9.01
N ARG A 309 -12.78 15.61 10.23
CA ARG A 309 -12.24 16.58 11.19
C ARG A 309 -10.96 17.24 10.68
N LEU A 310 -10.00 16.47 10.17
CA LEU A 310 -8.76 17.00 9.59
C LEU A 310 -9.08 17.94 8.42
N ARG A 311 -9.90 17.48 7.47
CA ARG A 311 -10.26 18.24 6.27
C ARG A 311 -11.00 19.53 6.61
N GLY A 312 -11.96 19.46 7.54
CA GLY A 312 -12.68 20.63 8.04
C GLY A 312 -11.79 21.62 8.79
N GLY A 313 -10.88 21.12 9.63
CA GLY A 313 -9.95 21.95 10.40
C GLY A 313 -8.90 22.67 9.56
N LEU A 314 -8.41 22.03 8.49
CA LEU A 314 -7.43 22.63 7.59
C LEU A 314 -8.03 23.63 6.59
N ALA A 315 -9.34 23.60 6.35
CA ALA A 315 -9.99 24.45 5.34
C ALA A 315 -9.72 25.95 5.55
N ALA A 316 -9.75 26.43 6.80
CA ALA A 316 -9.43 27.82 7.13
C ALA A 316 -7.94 28.03 7.44
N GLY A 317 -7.27 27.02 8.01
CA GLY A 317 -5.88 27.15 8.49
C GLY A 317 -4.83 27.28 7.38
N LEU A 318 -5.16 26.91 6.16
CA LEU A 318 -4.26 26.93 5.00
C LEU A 318 -4.45 28.16 4.09
N GLU A 319 -5.43 29.03 4.37
CA GLU A 319 -5.71 30.20 3.55
C GLU A 319 -4.48 31.13 3.46
N GLY A 320 -4.13 31.55 2.24
CA GLY A 320 -2.97 32.41 1.97
C GLY A 320 -1.60 31.71 1.94
N SER A 321 -1.47 30.46 2.40
CA SER A 321 -0.18 29.74 2.46
C SER A 321 0.31 29.18 1.13
N GLY A 322 -0.57 29.08 0.12
CA GLY A 322 -0.30 28.37 -1.13
C GLY A 322 -0.31 26.84 -1.00
N TRP A 323 -0.48 26.28 0.20
CA TRP A 323 -0.59 24.83 0.39
C TRP A 323 -1.98 24.33 0.03
N GLN A 324 -2.05 23.14 -0.57
CA GLN A 324 -3.31 22.56 -1.02
C GLN A 324 -3.51 21.16 -0.45
N LEU A 325 -4.59 20.96 0.31
CA LEU A 325 -5.01 19.62 0.70
C LEU A 325 -5.73 18.96 -0.47
N SER A 326 -5.14 17.91 -1.04
CA SER A 326 -5.78 17.14 -2.10
C SER A 326 -7.09 16.52 -1.64
N TYR A 327 -8.00 16.32 -2.59
CA TYR A 327 -9.20 15.55 -2.31
C TYR A 327 -8.84 14.08 -2.10
N SER A 328 -9.22 13.53 -0.95
CA SER A 328 -9.09 12.11 -0.64
C SER A 328 -10.13 11.74 0.42
N GLN A 329 -10.82 10.63 0.17
CA GLN A 329 -11.76 10.02 1.13
C GLN A 329 -11.12 8.90 1.96
N THR A 330 -9.82 8.66 1.77
CA THR A 330 -9.10 7.52 2.37
C THR A 330 -8.30 7.96 3.60
N ALA A 331 -7.67 7.01 4.27
CA ALA A 331 -6.77 7.30 5.40
C ALA A 331 -5.57 8.20 5.01
N ILE A 332 -5.29 8.33 3.71
CA ILE A 332 -4.19 9.11 3.16
C ILE A 332 -4.72 10.50 2.82
N GLN A 333 -4.12 11.54 3.39
CA GLN A 333 -4.52 12.94 3.20
C GLN A 333 -3.28 13.74 2.73
N PRO A 334 -3.09 13.93 1.41
CA PRO A 334 -1.92 14.60 0.89
C PRO A 334 -2.06 16.11 0.99
N LEU A 335 -1.10 16.76 1.66
CA LEU A 335 -0.99 18.21 1.71
C LEU A 335 0.17 18.65 0.80
N LEU A 336 -0.16 19.18 -0.37
CA LEU A 336 0.79 19.70 -1.35
C LEU A 336 1.44 20.97 -0.80
N ILE A 337 2.76 20.98 -0.82
CA ILE A 337 3.58 22.12 -0.37
C ILE A 337 4.30 22.76 -1.59
N GLY A 338 4.84 21.94 -2.50
CA GLY A 338 5.54 22.40 -3.70
C GLY A 338 7.03 22.06 -3.69
N ALA A 339 7.87 22.99 -3.25
CA ALA A 339 9.32 22.81 -3.24
C ALA A 339 9.83 21.86 -2.14
N ASN A 340 10.95 21.17 -2.40
CA ASN A 340 11.51 20.15 -1.50
C ASN A 340 11.97 20.70 -0.16
N ASP A 341 12.66 21.84 -0.18
CA ASP A 341 13.17 22.57 0.98
C ASP A 341 12.03 23.07 1.86
N GLN A 342 10.95 23.62 1.27
CA GLN A 342 9.76 24.03 1.99
C GLN A 342 9.07 22.84 2.65
N ALA A 343 8.83 21.75 1.92
CA ALA A 343 8.22 20.54 2.49
C ALA A 343 9.06 19.96 3.65
N LEU A 344 10.39 20.01 3.54
CA LEU A 344 11.31 19.62 4.61
C LEU A 344 11.24 20.56 5.81
N ALA A 345 11.15 21.87 5.59
CA ALA A 345 11.01 22.85 6.66
C ALA A 345 9.71 22.65 7.46
N VAL A 346 8.58 22.37 6.77
CA VAL A 346 7.32 22.07 7.45
C VAL A 346 7.42 20.75 8.23
N MET A 347 8.01 19.70 7.65
CA MET A 347 8.25 18.43 8.35
C MET A 347 9.08 18.62 9.63
N GLU A 348 10.18 19.37 9.59
CA GLU A 348 11.00 19.65 10.78
C GLU A 348 10.27 20.57 11.77
N GLY A 349 9.46 21.51 11.30
CA GLY A 349 8.59 22.34 12.14
C GLY A 349 7.56 21.53 12.93
N LEU A 350 6.96 20.52 12.30
CA LEU A 350 6.08 19.54 12.96
C LEU A 350 6.87 18.67 13.95
N ARG A 351 8.07 18.22 13.54
CA ARG A 351 8.96 17.41 14.38
C ARG A 351 9.34 18.13 15.66
N ALA A 352 9.65 19.43 15.59
CA ALA A 352 9.95 20.28 16.74
C ALA A 352 8.76 20.40 17.71
N ARG A 353 7.53 20.24 17.21
CA ARG A 353 6.28 20.21 17.99
C ARG A 353 5.89 18.80 18.45
N GLY A 354 6.76 17.81 18.24
CA GLY A 354 6.51 16.42 18.63
C GLY A 354 5.56 15.66 17.69
N ILE A 355 5.36 16.13 16.46
CA ILE A 355 4.49 15.52 15.46
C ILE A 355 5.33 14.98 14.31
N TRP A 356 5.08 13.75 13.89
CA TRP A 356 5.79 13.12 12.78
C TRP A 356 4.89 12.96 11.56
N VAL A 357 5.19 13.75 10.52
CA VAL A 357 4.56 13.67 9.20
C VAL A 357 5.65 13.69 8.13
N PRO A 358 5.81 12.66 7.29
CA PRO A 358 6.88 12.62 6.31
C PRO A 358 6.61 13.55 5.13
N ALA A 359 7.65 14.27 4.71
CA ALA A 359 7.69 14.92 3.40
C ALA A 359 8.03 13.89 2.32
N ILE A 360 7.17 13.77 1.32
CA ILE A 360 7.39 12.97 0.12
C ILE A 360 7.89 13.90 -0.98
N ARG A 361 8.96 13.45 -1.65
CA ARG A 361 9.73 14.21 -2.65
C ARG A 361 9.99 13.33 -3.89
N PRO A 362 10.41 13.93 -5.03
CA PRO A 362 10.90 13.17 -6.17
C PRO A 362 11.95 12.11 -5.77
N PRO A 363 12.03 10.97 -6.49
CA PRO A 363 11.22 10.59 -7.64
C PRO A 363 9.85 9.97 -7.27
N THR A 364 9.48 9.94 -5.98
CA THR A 364 8.21 9.32 -5.54
C THR A 364 6.98 10.12 -5.97
N VAL A 365 7.13 11.44 -6.12
CA VAL A 365 6.12 12.34 -6.69
C VAL A 365 6.80 13.21 -7.77
N PRO A 366 6.05 13.80 -8.72
CA PRO A 366 6.62 14.69 -9.73
C PRO A 366 7.41 15.87 -9.14
N GLU A 367 8.40 16.37 -9.88
CA GLU A 367 9.14 17.58 -9.51
C GLU A 367 8.22 18.78 -9.26
N GLY A 368 8.54 19.59 -8.26
CA GLY A 368 7.72 20.74 -7.85
C GLY A 368 6.41 20.39 -7.14
N THR A 369 6.14 19.11 -6.84
CA THR A 369 4.91 18.66 -6.16
C THR A 369 5.16 17.94 -4.83
N ALA A 370 6.25 18.31 -4.14
CA ALA A 370 6.56 17.79 -2.82
C ALA A 370 5.40 18.06 -1.85
N ARG A 371 5.15 17.09 -0.97
CA ARG A 371 3.94 17.07 -0.15
C ARG A 371 4.19 16.42 1.20
N LEU A 372 3.41 16.81 2.20
CA LEU A 372 3.26 16.00 3.41
C LEU A 372 2.23 14.91 3.15
N ARG A 373 2.62 13.66 3.35
CA ARG A 373 1.69 12.53 3.28
C ARG A 373 1.18 12.25 4.69
N ILE A 374 0.05 12.86 5.04
CA ILE A 374 -0.61 12.63 6.33
C ILE A 374 -1.36 11.29 6.23
N ALA A 375 -1.03 10.36 7.12
CA ALA A 375 -1.70 9.07 7.24
C ALA A 375 -2.45 9.01 8.56
N LEU A 376 -3.78 8.96 8.48
CA LEU A 376 -4.66 8.79 9.63
C LEU A 376 -4.80 7.30 9.99
N SER A 377 -5.12 7.07 11.25
CA SER A 377 -5.35 5.74 11.82
C SER A 377 -6.45 5.83 12.86
N ALA A 378 -7.24 4.77 13.01
CA ALA A 378 -8.21 4.65 14.10
C ALA A 378 -7.58 4.67 15.51
N ALA A 379 -6.23 4.61 15.61
CA ALA A 379 -5.49 4.81 16.85
C ALA A 379 -5.32 6.29 17.26
N HIS A 380 -5.60 7.24 16.36
CA HIS A 380 -5.59 8.66 16.71
C HIS A 380 -6.87 9.03 17.44
N SER A 381 -6.78 9.93 18.41
CA SER A 381 -7.93 10.63 18.97
C SER A 381 -8.30 11.86 18.13
N GLU A 382 -9.47 12.43 18.39
CA GLU A 382 -9.85 13.72 17.79
C GLU A 382 -8.91 14.86 18.21
N ALA A 383 -8.42 14.82 19.46
CA ALA A 383 -7.46 15.79 19.97
C ALA A 383 -6.09 15.68 19.27
N ASP A 384 -5.67 14.48 18.88
CA ASP A 384 -4.46 14.29 18.07
C ASP A 384 -4.59 15.01 16.71
N VAL A 385 -5.74 14.86 16.06
CA VAL A 385 -6.03 15.54 14.78
C VAL A 385 -6.08 17.06 14.97
N ASP A 386 -6.70 17.55 16.04
CA ASP A 386 -6.71 18.98 16.36
C ASP A 386 -5.29 19.53 16.55
N GLN A 387 -4.44 18.79 17.25
CA GLN A 387 -3.04 19.16 17.45
C GLN A 387 -2.28 19.28 16.12
N LEU A 388 -2.53 18.36 15.18
CA LEU A 388 -1.95 18.44 13.83
C LEU A 388 -2.47 19.66 13.06
N VAL A 389 -3.79 19.91 13.09
CA VAL A 389 -4.41 21.05 12.42
C VAL A 389 -3.85 22.37 12.94
N GLU A 390 -3.75 22.54 14.26
CA GLU A 390 -3.19 23.74 14.88
C GLU A 390 -1.73 23.94 14.48
N ALA A 391 -0.92 22.87 14.54
CA ALA A 391 0.49 22.93 14.18
C ALA A 391 0.72 23.28 12.71
N LEU A 392 -0.06 22.68 11.79
CA LEU A 392 -0.01 23.00 10.37
C LEU A 392 -0.46 24.43 10.10
N GLY A 393 -1.56 24.88 10.71
CA GLY A 393 -2.02 26.27 10.57
C GLY A 393 -1.02 27.31 11.09
N ALA A 394 -0.31 27.00 12.19
CA ALA A 394 0.75 27.86 12.70
C ALA A 394 1.96 27.93 11.75
N LEU A 395 2.35 26.82 11.14
CA LEU A 395 3.44 26.79 10.16
C LEU A 395 3.05 27.46 8.83
N ALA A 396 1.80 27.29 8.40
CA ALA A 396 1.26 27.93 7.21
C ALA A 396 1.34 29.46 7.29
N ARG A 397 1.01 30.05 8.45
CA ARG A 397 1.12 31.50 8.70
C ARG A 397 2.57 32.02 8.76
N GLN A 398 3.55 31.14 8.96
CA GLN A 398 4.98 31.50 8.96
C GLN A 398 5.62 31.36 7.59
N ALA A 399 4.95 30.66 6.66
CA ALA A 399 5.42 30.43 5.29
C ALA A 399 4.99 31.54 4.31
N VAL A 400 4.03 32.38 4.72
CA VAL A 400 3.69 33.67 4.10
C VAL A 400 4.69 34.71 4.58
#